data_AF-A0A8T4ZXS5-F1
#
_entry.id   AF-A0A8T4ZXS5-F1
#
_cell.length_a   1.000
_cell.length_b   1.000
_cell.length_c   1.000
_cell.angle_alpha   90.00
_cell.angle_beta   90.00
_cell.angle_gamma   90.00
#
_symmetry.space_group_name_H-M   'P 1'
#
loop_
_entity.id
_entity.type
_entity.pdbx_description
1 polymer ?
#
loop_
_entity_poly.entity_id
_entity_poly.type
_entity_poly.pdbx_seq_one_letter_code
_entity_poly.pdbx_strand_id
1 'polypeptide(L)' 'MNAKKYGYLLANPDVGRWYKNVARGSDVTADVYLRRLGNFEAYKLTPESLASMNDVELHNLLMDFVSLKEKEFAGS' A
#
# COMPACT_ATOMS: atom_id res chain seq x y z
N MET A 1 -14.92 -1.83 -5.59
CA MET A 1 -15.11 -0.41 -5.26
C MET A 1 -14.62 -0.14 -3.83
N ASN A 2 -13.32 0.10 -3.64
CA ASN A 2 -12.78 0.56 -2.35
C ASN A 2 -11.66 1.61 -2.51
N ALA A 3 -11.44 2.08 -3.75
CA ALA A 3 -10.55 3.21 -4.04
C ALA A 3 -10.90 4.46 -3.20
N LYS A 4 -12.17 4.61 -2.79
CA LYS A 4 -12.63 5.72 -1.94
C LYS A 4 -11.89 5.82 -0.60
N LYS A 5 -11.55 4.70 0.07
CA LYS A 5 -10.94 4.74 1.40
C LYS A 5 -9.56 5.40 1.37
N TYR A 6 -8.74 5.05 0.38
CA TYR A 6 -7.36 5.50 0.26
C TYR A 6 -7.16 6.51 -0.87
N GLY A 7 -8.25 7.12 -1.36
CA GLY A 7 -8.20 8.03 -2.51
C GLY A 7 -7.40 9.31 -2.23
N TYR A 8 -7.28 9.73 -0.97
CA TYR A 8 -6.45 10.88 -0.58
C TYR A 8 -4.97 10.68 -0.88
N LEU A 9 -4.48 9.44 -0.98
CA LEU A 9 -3.10 9.16 -1.40
C LEU A 9 -2.80 9.67 -2.81
N LEU A 10 -3.81 9.83 -3.67
CA LEU A 10 -3.65 10.39 -5.01
C LEU A 10 -3.38 11.91 -5.00
N ALA A 11 -3.53 12.58 -3.85
CA ALA A 11 -3.10 13.98 -3.69
C ALA A 11 -1.57 14.10 -3.74
N ASN A 12 -0.85 13.01 -3.44
CA ASN A 12 0.58 12.91 -3.69
C ASN A 12 0.84 12.83 -5.21
N PRO A 13 1.59 13.77 -5.82
CA PRO A 13 1.83 13.78 -7.26
C PRO A 13 2.50 12.51 -7.80
N ASP A 14 3.40 11.90 -7.03
CA ASP A 14 4.14 10.71 -7.45
C ASP A 14 3.25 9.46 -7.40
N VAL A 15 2.47 9.31 -6.33
CA VAL A 15 1.45 8.24 -6.23
C VAL A 15 0.39 8.42 -7.32
N GLY A 16 -0.07 9.64 -7.57
CA GLY A 16 -1.03 9.94 -8.63
C GLY A 16 -0.49 9.61 -10.03
N ARG A 17 0.78 9.92 -10.30
CA ARG A 17 1.44 9.58 -11.57
C ARG A 17 1.60 8.07 -11.73
N TRP A 18 2.06 7.38 -10.70
CA TRP A 18 2.19 5.93 -10.67
C TRP A 18 0.84 5.24 -10.89
N TYR A 19 -0.20 5.65 -10.16
CA TYR A 19 -1.56 5.12 -10.29
C TYR A 19 -2.06 5.24 -11.73
N LYS A 20 -1.96 6.43 -12.34
CA LYS A 20 -2.37 6.66 -13.73
C LYS A 20 -1.60 5.78 -14.72
N ASN A 21 -0.31 5.55 -14.48
CA ASN A 21 0.50 4.67 -15.33
C ASN A 21 0.02 3.21 -15.24
N VAL A 22 -0.28 2.70 -14.05
CA VAL A 22 -0.82 1.33 -13.85
C VAL A 22 -2.23 1.21 -14.43
N ALA A 23 -3.08 2.21 -14.24
CA ALA A 23 -4.46 2.25 -14.71
C ALA A 23 -4.57 2.12 -16.24
N ARG A 24 -3.59 2.64 -17.00
CA ARG A 24 -3.55 2.46 -18.48
C ARG A 24 -3.57 1.00 -18.92
N GLY A 25 -3.03 0.09 -18.11
CA GLY A 25 -3.10 -1.34 -18.36
C GLY A 25 -4.31 -2.02 -17.72
N SER A 26 -4.68 -1.58 -16.51
CA SER A 26 -5.84 -2.10 -15.78
C SER A 26 -6.22 -1.18 -14.62
N ASP A 27 -7.41 -0.58 -14.68
CA ASP A 27 -7.98 0.23 -13.59
C ASP A 27 -8.14 -0.60 -12.31
N VAL A 28 -8.56 -1.86 -12.44
CA VAL A 28 -8.75 -2.77 -11.31
C VAL A 28 -7.42 -3.03 -10.60
N THR A 29 -6.34 -3.21 -11.36
CA THR A 29 -5.00 -3.41 -10.78
C THR A 29 -4.53 -2.15 -10.05
N ALA A 30 -4.74 -0.97 -10.64
CA ALA A 30 -4.41 0.31 -10.00
C ALA A 30 -5.15 0.49 -8.67
N ASP A 31 -6.45 0.19 -8.63
CA ASP A 31 -7.28 0.20 -7.42
C ASP A 31 -6.76 -0.76 -6.34
N VAL A 32 -6.41 -1.99 -6.74
CA VAL A 32 -5.87 -3.00 -5.81
C VAL A 32 -4.54 -2.53 -5.23
N TYR A 33 -3.68 -1.96 -6.06
CA TYR A 33 -2.36 -1.49 -5.63
C TYR A 33 -2.46 -0.27 -4.71
N LEU A 34 -3.33 0.70 -5.03
CA LEU A 34 -3.62 1.85 -4.17
C LEU A 34 -4.13 1.39 -2.79
N ARG A 35 -5.00 0.38 -2.76
CA ARG A 35 -5.49 -0.20 -1.50
C ARG A 35 -4.40 -0.89 -0.70
N ARG A 36 -3.49 -1.62 -1.36
CA ARG A 36 -2.34 -2.26 -0.69
C ARG A 36 -1.41 -1.21 -0.10
N LEU A 37 -1.10 -0.15 -0.85
CA LEU A 37 -0.31 0.98 -0.38
C LEU A 37 -0.95 1.61 0.87
N GLY A 38 -2.26 1.88 0.83
CA GLY A 38 -2.99 2.45 1.98
C GLY A 38 -3.04 1.55 3.22
N ASN A 39 -2.92 0.22 3.07
CA ASN A 39 -2.82 -0.68 4.23
C ASN A 39 -1.49 -0.53 4.99
N PHE A 40 -0.43 -0.04 4.35
CA PHE A 40 0.86 0.19 5.00
C PHE A 40 0.89 1.48 5.84
N GLU A 41 -0.11 2.36 5.73
CA GLU A 41 -0.23 3.51 6.64
C GLU A 41 -0.42 3.12 8.11
N ALA A 42 -0.92 1.90 8.38
CA ALA A 42 -1.00 1.36 9.74
C ALA A 42 0.39 1.30 10.44
N TYR A 43 1.47 1.28 9.66
CA TYR A 43 2.86 1.30 10.11
C TYR A 43 3.43 2.72 10.22
N LYS A 44 2.59 3.76 10.07
CA LYS A 44 2.98 5.17 9.99
C LYS A 44 4.00 5.45 8.88
N LEU A 45 3.98 4.63 7.83
CA LEU A 45 4.83 4.79 6.65
C LEU A 45 4.14 5.68 5.63
N THR A 46 4.92 6.55 5.00
CA THR A 46 4.50 7.27 3.80
C THR A 46 4.91 6.49 2.54
N PRO A 47 4.26 6.71 1.39
CA PRO A 47 4.67 6.10 0.13
C PRO A 47 6.15 6.30 -0.21
N GLU A 48 6.71 7.47 0.09
CA GLU A 48 8.13 7.79 -0.13
C GLU A 48 9.03 7.00 0.80
N SER A 49 8.66 6.90 2.09
CA SER A 49 9.44 6.11 3.04
C SER A 49 9.51 4.65 2.61
N LEU A 50 8.38 4.08 2.15
CA LEU A 50 8.31 2.71 1.65
C LEU A 50 9.15 2.53 0.37
N ALA A 51 9.12 3.50 -0.54
CA ALA A 51 9.91 3.47 -1.78
C ALA A 51 11.42 3.62 -1.54
N SER A 52 11.82 4.24 -0.42
CA SER A 52 13.23 4.42 -0.06
C SER A 52 13.86 3.24 0.69
N MET A 53 13.04 2.26 1.11
CA MET A 53 13.53 1.11 1.88
C MET A 53 14.41 0.20 1.04
N ASN A 54 15.46 -0.33 1.66
CA ASN A 54 16.25 -1.41 1.09
C ASN A 54 15.57 -2.78 1.27
N ASP A 55 16.11 -3.82 0.63
CA ASP A 55 15.53 -5.17 0.64
C ASP A 55 15.37 -5.76 2.05
N VAL A 56 16.31 -5.48 2.96
CA VAL A 56 16.26 -5.98 4.34
C VAL A 56 15.13 -5.29 5.12
N GLU A 57 14.98 -3.98 4.95
CA GLU A 57 13.90 -3.20 5.58
C GLU A 57 12.52 -3.65 5.08
N LEU A 58 12.38 -3.84 3.77
CA LEU A 58 11.14 -4.34 3.16
C LEU A 58 10.80 -5.75 3.64
N HIS A 59 11.80 -6.63 3.75
CA HIS A 59 11.59 -7.99 4.24
C HIS A 59 11.08 -8.00 5.68
N ASN A 60 11.73 -7.24 6.57
CA ASN A 60 11.31 -7.15 7.97
C ASN A 60 9.90 -6.56 8.10
N LEU A 61 9.60 -5.49 7.35
CA LEU A 61 8.26 -4.90 7.31
C LEU A 61 7.19 -5.92 6.91
N LEU A 62 7.47 -6.75 5.91
CA LEU A 62 6.53 -7.79 5.46
C LEU A 62 6.32 -8.87 6.52
N MET A 63 7.36 -9.29 7.23
CA MET A 63 7.26 -10.26 8.32
C MET A 63 6.45 -9.73 9.50
N ASP A 64 6.67 -8.47 9.87
CA ASP A 64 5.87 -7.78 10.89
C ASP A 64 4.40 -7.64 10.43
N PHE A 65 4.19 -7.38 9.14
CA PHE A 65 2.86 -7.30 8.55
C PHE A 65 2.08 -8.60 8.65
N VAL A 66 2.71 -9.72 8.27
CA VAL A 66 2.09 -11.05 8.39
C VAL A 66 1.77 -11.35 9.86
N SER A 67 2.72 -11.11 10.77
CA SER A 67 2.55 -11.34 12.21
C SER A 67 1.39 -10.52 12.81
N LEU A 68 1.19 -9.27 12.37
CA LEU A 68 0.06 -8.45 12.79
C LEU A 68 -1.26 -9.02 12.28
N LYS A 69 -1.32 -9.42 11.01
CA LYS A 69 -2.53 -9.96 10.40
C LYS A 69 -2.92 -11.31 10.95
N GLU A 70 -1.95 -12.18 11.26
CA GLU A 70 -2.22 -13.43 11.96
C GLU A 70 -2.91 -13.18 13.30
N LYS A 71 -2.47 -12.21 14.10
CA LYS A 71 -3.15 -11.86 15.36
C LYS A 71 -4.57 -11.33 15.17
N GLU A 72 -4.82 -10.58 14.09
CA GLU A 72 -6.14 -10.01 13.78
C GLU A 72 -7.14 -11.09 13.34
N PHE A 73 -6.67 -12.14 12.65
CA PHE A 73 -7.53 -13.18 12.08
C PHE A 73 -7.51 -14.52 12.84
N ALA A 74 -6.53 -14.80 13.69
CA ALA A 74 -6.43 -16.06 14.45
C ALA A 74 -7.47 -16.20 15.59
N GLY A 75 -8.40 -15.26 15.72
CA GLY A 75 -9.53 -15.31 16.66
C GLY A 75 -10.92 -15.26 16.00
N SER A 76 -11.01 -15.44 14.67
CA SER A 76 -12.28 -15.51 13.92
C SER A 76 -12.67 -16.93 13.53
#